data_AF-A0A822CUD5-F1
#
_entry.id   AF-A0A822CUD5-F1
#
_cell.length_a   1.000
_cell.length_b   1.000
_cell.length_c   1.000
_cell.angle_alpha   90.00
_cell.angle_beta   90.00
_cell.angle_gamma   90.00
#
_symmetry.space_group_name_H-M   'P 1'
#
loop_
_entity.id
_entity.type
_entity.pdbx_description
1 polymer ?
#
loop_
_entity_poly.entity_id
_entity_poly.type
_entity_poly.pdbx_seq_one_letter_code
_entity_poly.pdbx_strand_id
1 'polypeptide(L)'
;MHKVIAAAIDSNILSSSESFIDQCCAQNAEYARSYDEKIYDFRAPPSKHLAVVCCMDARLDVFRMLGLKPGEAHIIRNGGGRIRDAVRSLICSQTLLQTREVMIIQHTDCGFTYFSNNDQVLTALKLQPGTDVGNLPIFQTIPGQVTASNGPDFMPILDLEQSIRDDLA
;
A
#
# COMPACT_ATOMS: atom_id res chain seq x y z
N MET A 1 9.46 22.68 3.44
CA MET A 1 10.43 21.72 2.86
C MET A 1 9.88 20.32 2.95
N HIS A 2 9.37 19.80 1.83
CA HIS A 2 8.92 18.41 1.72
C HIS A 2 10.15 17.54 1.42
N LYS A 3 10.61 16.74 2.39
CA LYS A 3 11.77 15.87 2.23
C LYS A 3 11.29 14.42 2.07
N VAL A 4 11.53 13.83 0.91
CA VAL A 4 11.28 12.40 0.67
C VAL A 4 12.50 11.61 1.12
N ILE A 5 12.31 10.73 2.11
CA ILE A 5 13.36 9.83 2.63
C ILE A 5 13.02 8.42 2.18
N ALA A 6 13.94 7.77 1.46
CA ALA A 6 13.87 6.34 1.15
C ALA A 6 14.92 5.60 1.99
N ALA A 7 14.54 4.44 2.52
CA ALA A 7 15.43 3.55 3.27
C ALA A 7 15.27 2.12 2.75
N ALA A 8 16.36 1.36 2.77
CA ALA A 8 16.41 -0.02 2.34
C ALA A 8 16.07 -0.97 3.49
N ILE A 9 15.22 -1.96 3.22
CA ILE A 9 15.09 -3.19 4.03
C ILE A 9 15.35 -4.34 3.06
N ASP A 10 16.60 -4.84 3.06
CA ASP A 10 16.99 -5.97 2.23
C ASP A 10 16.99 -7.26 3.06
N SER A 11 16.29 -8.28 2.57
CA SER A 11 16.30 -9.63 3.16
C SER A 11 17.48 -10.48 2.67
N ASN A 12 18.20 -10.04 1.63
CA ASN A 12 19.40 -10.67 1.07
C ASN A 12 20.68 -9.92 1.46
N ILE A 13 21.00 -9.94 2.75
CA ILE A 13 22.23 -9.34 3.34
C ILE A 13 23.55 -9.96 2.78
N LEU A 14 23.48 -10.97 1.90
CA LEU A 14 24.63 -11.79 1.46
C LEU A 14 25.05 -11.64 -0.02
N SER A 15 24.44 -10.75 -0.81
CA SER A 15 24.87 -10.51 -2.19
C SER A 15 25.85 -9.34 -2.29
N SER A 16 27.00 -9.54 -2.94
CA SER A 16 28.00 -8.49 -3.20
C SER A 16 27.73 -7.66 -4.47
N SER A 17 26.54 -7.77 -5.05
CA SER A 17 26.10 -6.97 -6.21
C SER A 17 25.12 -5.88 -5.76
N GLU A 18 25.20 -4.69 -6.37
CA GLU A 18 24.24 -3.60 -6.14
C GLU A 18 22.80 -4.12 -6.26
N SER A 19 22.01 -3.94 -5.21
CA SER A 19 20.60 -4.36 -5.20
C SER A 19 19.76 -3.40 -6.03
N PHE A 20 18.58 -3.83 -6.48
CA PHE A 20 17.64 -2.90 -7.11
C PHE A 20 17.20 -1.78 -6.14
N ILE A 21 17.23 -2.04 -4.82
CA ILE A 21 16.91 -1.05 -3.79
C ILE A 21 17.95 0.08 -3.79
N ASP A 22 19.24 -0.25 -3.94
CA ASP A 22 20.31 0.75 -4.01
C ASP A 22 20.12 1.69 -5.21
N GLN A 23 19.72 1.14 -6.35
CA GLN A 23 19.39 1.92 -7.55
C GLN A 23 18.20 2.85 -7.30
N CYS A 24 17.15 2.38 -6.63
CA CYS A 24 16.01 3.21 -6.23
C CYS A 24 16.41 4.34 -5.27
N CYS A 25 17.28 4.05 -4.29
CA CYS A 25 17.82 5.05 -3.38
C CYS A 25 18.64 6.12 -4.11
N ALA A 26 19.46 5.73 -5.09
CA ALA A 26 20.21 6.66 -5.94
C ALA A 26 19.28 7.55 -6.77
N GLN A 27 18.24 6.98 -7.38
CA GLN A 27 17.23 7.74 -8.13
C GLN A 27 16.45 8.71 -7.24
N ASN A 28 16.08 8.30 -6.01
CA ASN A 28 15.44 9.20 -5.05
C ASN A 28 16.35 10.37 -4.66
N ALA A 29 17.67 10.13 -4.53
CA ALA A 29 18.63 11.19 -4.22
C ALA A 29 18.72 12.22 -5.35
N GLU A 30 18.67 11.79 -6.62
CA GLU A 30 18.57 12.70 -7.77
C GLU A 30 17.25 13.46 -7.79
N TYR A 31 16.13 12.77 -7.58
CA TYR A 31 14.81 13.39 -7.49
C TYR A 31 14.80 14.51 -6.44
N ALA A 32 15.30 14.23 -5.23
CA ALA A 32 15.38 15.19 -4.14
C ALA A 32 16.26 16.41 -4.46
N ARG A 33 17.35 16.24 -5.23
CA ARG A 33 18.19 17.37 -5.68
C ARG A 33 17.49 18.27 -6.69
N SER A 34 16.73 17.65 -7.60
CA SER A 34 16.00 18.35 -8.67
C SER A 34 14.62 18.88 -8.24
N TYR A 35 14.23 18.65 -6.98
CA TYR A 35 12.89 18.93 -6.49
C TYR A 35 12.63 20.43 -6.40
N ASP A 36 11.69 20.93 -7.19
CA ASP A 36 11.27 22.32 -7.14
C ASP A 36 10.07 22.50 -6.19
N GLU A 37 10.34 23.09 -5.03
CA GLU A 37 9.33 23.40 -4.02
C GLU A 37 8.26 24.41 -4.49
N LYS A 38 8.46 25.09 -5.62
CA LYS A 38 7.50 26.05 -6.18
C LYS A 38 6.47 25.40 -7.10
N ILE A 39 6.70 24.16 -7.54
CA ILE A 39 5.80 23.46 -8.48
C ILE A 39 4.51 23.00 -7.79
N TYR A 40 4.52 22.82 -6.47
CA TYR A 40 3.35 22.33 -5.73
C TYR A 40 3.00 23.28 -4.57
N ASP A 41 1.73 23.62 -4.42
CA ASP A 41 1.23 24.37 -3.25
C ASP A 41 1.16 23.39 -2.06
N PHE A 42 2.22 23.34 -1.27
CA PHE A 42 2.47 22.31 -0.24
C PHE A 42 1.71 22.53 1.06
N ARG A 43 0.39 22.54 0.97
CA ARG A 43 -0.43 22.30 2.16
C ARG A 43 -0.46 20.79 2.41
N ALA A 44 -0.35 20.39 3.68
CA ALA A 44 -0.49 18.98 4.04
C ALA A 44 -1.87 18.40 3.64
N PRO A 45 -2.97 19.17 3.71
CA PRO A 45 -4.24 18.80 3.07
C PRO A 45 -4.14 18.74 1.53
N PRO A 46 -4.65 17.66 0.89
CA PRO A 46 -4.68 17.57 -0.56
C PRO A 46 -5.67 18.58 -1.15
N SER A 47 -5.29 19.22 -2.26
CA SER A 47 -6.03 20.36 -2.82
C SER A 47 -7.42 20.02 -3.38
N LYS A 48 -7.66 18.75 -3.74
CA LYS A 48 -8.98 18.27 -4.17
C LYS A 48 -9.79 17.64 -3.05
N HIS A 49 -9.27 17.62 -1.82
CA HIS A 49 -9.93 16.97 -0.67
C HIS A 49 -10.34 15.50 -0.97
N LEU A 50 -9.59 14.81 -1.82
CA LEU A 50 -9.86 13.43 -2.24
C LEU A 50 -8.90 12.45 -1.56
N ALA A 51 -9.43 11.31 -1.12
CA ALA A 51 -8.65 10.12 -0.80
C ALA A 51 -9.00 8.99 -1.78
N VAL A 52 -7.99 8.37 -2.37
CA VAL A 52 -8.13 7.19 -3.25
C VAL A 52 -7.60 5.98 -2.51
N VAL A 53 -8.41 4.93 -2.40
CA VAL A 53 -8.02 3.61 -1.90
C VAL A 53 -7.96 2.65 -3.07
N CYS A 54 -6.81 2.02 -3.31
CA CYS A 54 -6.65 1.12 -4.45
C CYS A 54 -5.68 -0.03 -4.18
N CYS A 55 -5.65 -1.01 -5.09
CA CYS A 55 -4.74 -2.14 -4.99
C CYS A 55 -3.25 -1.72 -5.10
N MET A 56 -2.35 -2.45 -4.44
CA MET A 56 -0.89 -2.30 -4.56
C MET A 56 -0.30 -2.80 -5.90
N ASP A 57 -1.15 -3.23 -6.84
CA ASP A 57 -0.73 -3.76 -8.14
C ASP A 57 0.22 -2.82 -8.90
N ALA A 58 1.38 -3.33 -9.29
CA ALA A 58 2.44 -2.56 -9.93
C ALA A 58 2.05 -1.95 -11.29
N ARG A 59 0.96 -2.44 -11.92
CA ARG A 59 0.45 -1.96 -13.20
C ARG A 59 -0.42 -0.71 -13.05
N LEU A 60 -0.88 -0.38 -11.83
CA LEU A 60 -1.74 0.79 -11.59
C LEU A 60 -0.90 2.06 -11.41
N ASP A 61 -0.87 2.90 -12.44
CA ASP A 61 -0.42 4.29 -12.37
C ASP A 61 -1.62 5.21 -12.02
N VAL A 62 -1.88 5.33 -10.72
CA VAL A 62 -3.06 6.03 -10.19
C VAL A 62 -3.09 7.50 -10.59
N PHE A 63 -1.93 8.18 -10.59
CA PHE A 63 -1.85 9.58 -10.95
C PHE A 63 -2.22 9.80 -12.42
N ARG A 64 -1.64 9.01 -13.34
CA ARG A 64 -1.98 9.12 -14.76
C ARG A 64 -3.41 8.69 -15.06
N MET A 65 -3.88 7.59 -14.47
CA MET A 65 -5.22 7.04 -14.69
C MET A 65 -6.33 8.03 -14.31
N LEU A 66 -6.14 8.81 -13.23
CA LEU A 66 -7.12 9.77 -12.73
C LEU A 66 -6.84 11.22 -13.16
N GLY A 67 -5.77 11.46 -13.92
CA GLY A 67 -5.35 12.81 -14.29
C GLY A 67 -4.93 13.69 -13.11
N LEU A 68 -4.47 13.07 -12.01
CA LEU A 68 -4.06 13.76 -10.79
C LEU A 68 -2.62 14.29 -10.91
N LYS A 69 -2.38 15.42 -10.26
CA LYS A 69 -1.06 15.98 -10.01
C LYS A 69 -0.62 15.70 -8.57
N PRO A 70 0.69 15.67 -8.29
CA PRO A 70 1.17 15.59 -6.91
C PRO A 70 0.55 16.70 -6.03
N GLY A 71 0.08 16.32 -4.84
CA GLY A 71 -0.62 17.20 -3.90
C GLY A 71 -2.14 17.28 -4.07
N GLU A 72 -2.74 16.66 -5.11
CA GLU A 72 -4.18 16.77 -5.34
C GLU A 72 -5.04 15.78 -4.56
N ALA A 73 -4.52 14.59 -4.24
CA ALA A 73 -5.24 13.55 -3.50
C ALA A 73 -4.30 12.72 -2.62
N HIS A 74 -4.84 12.12 -1.56
CA HIS A 74 -4.16 11.02 -0.88
C HIS A 74 -4.33 9.73 -1.67
N ILE A 75 -3.24 8.99 -1.87
CA ILE A 75 -3.26 7.68 -2.51
C ILE A 75 -2.89 6.62 -1.48
N ILE A 76 -3.87 5.85 -1.04
CA ILE A 76 -3.72 4.75 -0.06
C ILE A 76 -3.76 3.44 -0.85
N ARG A 77 -2.70 2.62 -0.71
CA ARG A 77 -2.56 1.37 -1.46
C ARG A 77 -2.36 0.18 -0.53
N ASN A 78 -3.12 -0.89 -0.74
CA ASN A 78 -2.95 -2.17 -0.06
C ASN A 78 -3.33 -3.34 -0.96
N GLY A 79 -3.17 -4.57 -0.48
CA GLY A 79 -3.59 -5.76 -1.21
C GLY A 79 -5.09 -5.75 -1.52
N GLY A 80 -5.46 -5.80 -2.80
CA GLY A 80 -6.86 -5.82 -3.22
C GLY A 80 -7.61 -4.48 -3.16
N GLY A 81 -7.03 -3.41 -2.59
CA GLY A 81 -7.71 -2.12 -2.44
C GLY A 81 -8.86 -2.16 -1.42
N ARG A 82 -8.65 -2.87 -0.31
CA ARG A 82 -9.67 -3.12 0.71
C ARG A 82 -9.78 -1.95 1.69
N ILE A 83 -11.01 -1.52 1.98
CA ILE A 83 -11.26 -0.37 2.87
C ILE A 83 -10.90 -0.71 4.31
N ARG A 84 -11.18 -1.93 4.75
CA ARG A 84 -10.91 -2.41 6.11
C ARG A 84 -9.45 -2.19 6.54
N ASP A 85 -8.50 -2.41 5.64
CA ASP A 85 -7.07 -2.21 5.91
C ASP A 85 -6.64 -0.74 5.72
N ALA A 86 -7.42 0.07 5.00
CA ALA A 86 -7.19 1.49 4.83
C ALA A 86 -7.75 2.38 5.95
N VAL A 87 -8.61 1.86 6.84
CA VAL A 87 -9.39 2.65 7.82
C VAL A 87 -8.55 3.63 8.62
N ARG A 88 -7.42 3.21 9.19
CA ARG A 88 -6.53 4.08 9.99
C ARG A 88 -6.08 5.31 9.18
N SER A 89 -5.68 5.08 7.93
CA SER A 89 -5.21 6.13 7.03
C SER A 89 -6.36 7.04 6.58
N LEU A 90 -7.54 6.47 6.29
CA LEU A 90 -8.74 7.23 5.93
C LEU A 90 -9.21 8.15 7.06
N ILE A 91 -9.20 7.67 8.31
CA ILE A 91 -9.55 8.49 9.47
C ILE A 91 -8.63 9.71 9.54
N CYS A 92 -7.31 9.53 9.49
CA CYS A 92 -6.37 10.66 9.49
C CYS A 92 -6.58 11.59 8.28
N SER A 93 -6.81 11.01 7.09
CA SER A 93 -7.07 11.74 5.85
C SER A 93 -8.26 12.69 5.99
N GLN A 94 -9.39 12.20 6.52
CA GLN A 94 -10.61 13.00 6.63
C GLN A 94 -10.59 13.96 7.82
N THR A 95 -10.13 13.49 8.99
CA THR A 95 -10.22 14.26 10.25
C THR A 95 -9.12 15.29 10.40
N LEU A 96 -7.88 14.95 10.06
CA LEU A 96 -6.71 15.83 10.25
C LEU A 96 -6.34 16.58 8.98
N LEU A 97 -6.49 15.93 7.82
CA LEU A 97 -6.04 16.44 6.53
C LEU A 97 -7.21 16.83 5.60
N GLN A 98 -8.43 16.84 6.15
CA GLN A 98 -9.60 17.47 5.57
C GLN A 98 -10.07 16.91 4.22
N THR A 99 -9.80 15.65 3.89
CA THR A 99 -10.49 15.04 2.73
C THR A 99 -12.00 14.92 3.00
N ARG A 100 -12.79 14.96 1.93
CA ARG A 100 -14.26 14.92 1.93
C ARG A 100 -14.81 13.81 1.05
N GLU A 101 -14.04 13.41 0.04
CA GLU A 101 -14.41 12.36 -0.90
C GLU A 101 -13.45 11.17 -0.77
N VAL A 102 -14.00 9.97 -0.94
CA VAL A 102 -13.25 8.71 -0.96
C VAL A 102 -13.60 7.96 -2.24
N MET A 103 -12.59 7.59 -3.02
CA MET A 103 -12.72 6.78 -4.22
C MET A 103 -12.09 5.41 -3.98
N ILE A 104 -12.81 4.34 -4.33
CA ILE A 104 -12.33 2.96 -4.21
C ILE A 104 -12.04 2.42 -5.61
N ILE A 105 -10.85 1.87 -5.81
CA ILE A 105 -10.44 1.28 -7.08
C ILE A 105 -9.91 -0.14 -6.85
N GLN A 106 -10.73 -1.10 -7.25
CA GLN A 106 -10.32 -2.49 -7.43
C GLN A 106 -10.09 -2.76 -8.92
N HIS A 107 -9.42 -3.85 -9.26
CA HIS A 107 -9.06 -4.14 -10.66
C HIS A 107 -9.20 -5.63 -10.99
N THR A 108 -9.35 -5.91 -12.27
CA THR A 108 -9.34 -7.27 -12.81
C THR A 108 -7.93 -7.87 -12.78
N ASP A 109 -7.84 -9.20 -12.84
CA ASP A 109 -6.57 -9.92 -12.78
C ASP A 109 -5.75 -9.57 -11.51
N CYS A 110 -6.45 -9.43 -10.39
CA CYS A 110 -5.85 -9.12 -9.11
C CYS A 110 -5.26 -10.37 -8.47
N GLY A 111 -4.06 -10.29 -7.91
CA GLY A 111 -3.45 -11.39 -7.16
C GLY A 111 -4.33 -11.91 -6.01
N PHE A 112 -5.21 -11.04 -5.47
CA PHE A 112 -6.16 -11.38 -4.40
C PHE A 112 -7.38 -12.17 -4.90
N THR A 113 -7.53 -12.37 -6.22
CA THR A 113 -8.53 -13.29 -6.81
C THR A 113 -8.01 -14.71 -7.01
N TYR A 114 -6.71 -14.96 -6.79
CA TYR A 114 -6.09 -16.27 -7.01
C TYR A 114 -6.18 -17.21 -5.80
N PHE A 115 -6.73 -16.74 -4.69
CA PHE A 115 -7.01 -17.55 -3.51
C PHE A 115 -8.38 -17.17 -2.93
N SER A 116 -9.01 -18.12 -2.24
CA SER A 116 -10.38 -18.03 -1.74
C SER A 116 -10.48 -18.03 -0.23
N ASN A 117 -9.40 -18.34 0.48
CA ASN A 117 -9.34 -18.30 1.94
C ASN A 117 -7.89 -18.15 2.43
N ASN A 118 -7.75 -17.87 3.72
CA ASN A 118 -6.45 -17.67 4.35
C ASN A 118 -5.61 -18.96 4.38
N ASP A 119 -6.24 -20.14 4.48
CA ASP A 119 -5.53 -21.43 4.53
C ASP A 119 -4.73 -21.71 3.25
N GLN A 120 -5.20 -21.24 2.09
CA GLN A 120 -4.44 -21.34 0.85
C GLN A 120 -3.16 -20.50 0.89
N VAL A 121 -3.21 -19.32 1.50
CA VAL A 121 -2.03 -18.48 1.71
C VAL A 121 -1.07 -19.16 2.69
N LEU A 122 -1.59 -19.72 3.79
CA LEU A 122 -0.79 -20.47 4.77
C LEU A 122 -0.12 -21.71 4.13
N THR A 123 -0.84 -22.41 3.26
CA THR A 123 -0.33 -23.56 2.50
C THR A 123 0.78 -23.13 1.54
N ALA A 124 0.61 -22.02 0.82
CA ALA A 124 1.63 -21.46 -0.07
C ALA A 124 2.90 -21.08 0.71
N LEU A 125 2.76 -20.61 1.94
CA LEU A 125 3.86 -20.36 2.87
C LEU A 125 4.45 -21.65 3.48
N LYS A 126 3.93 -22.83 3.13
CA LYS A 126 4.28 -24.15 3.70
C LYS A 126 4.09 -24.23 5.21
N LEU A 127 3.09 -23.53 5.73
CA LEU A 127 2.78 -23.47 7.16
C LEU A 127 1.65 -24.42 7.51
N GLN A 128 1.70 -24.95 8.73
CA GLN A 128 0.61 -25.75 9.26
C GLN A 128 -0.57 -24.83 9.60
N PRO A 129 -1.83 -25.24 9.39
CA PRO A 129 -2.98 -24.50 9.88
C PRO A 129 -2.85 -24.17 11.37
N GLY A 130 -3.16 -22.93 11.75
CA GLY A 130 -2.95 -22.45 13.13
C GLY A 130 -1.52 -21.99 13.46
N THR A 131 -0.60 -22.00 12.49
CA THR A 131 0.71 -21.34 12.64
C THR A 131 0.50 -19.84 12.86
N ASP A 132 1.10 -19.30 13.93
CA ASP A 132 1.20 -17.86 14.13
C ASP A 132 2.14 -17.27 13.06
N VAL A 133 1.54 -16.69 12.02
CA VAL A 133 2.32 -16.07 10.95
C VAL A 133 3.01 -14.78 11.38
N GLY A 134 2.60 -14.15 12.49
CA GLY A 134 3.26 -12.95 13.01
C GLY A 134 4.74 -13.17 13.32
N ASN A 135 5.13 -14.44 13.55
CA ASN A 135 6.50 -14.84 13.85
C ASN A 135 7.32 -15.31 12.64
N LEU A 136 6.79 -15.27 11.40
CA LEU A 136 7.59 -15.66 10.24
C LEU A 136 8.67 -14.62 9.93
N PRO A 137 9.83 -15.04 9.37
CA PRO A 137 10.91 -14.11 9.01
C PRO A 137 10.46 -12.92 8.16
N ILE A 138 9.49 -13.12 7.25
CA ILE A 138 8.93 -12.06 6.40
C ILE A 138 8.21 -10.94 7.19
N PHE A 139 7.65 -11.27 8.36
CA PHE A 139 7.00 -10.30 9.25
C PHE A 139 7.97 -9.76 10.32
N GLN A 140 9.07 -10.47 10.60
CA GLN A 140 10.13 -10.00 11.50
C GLN A 140 11.03 -8.92 10.85
N THR A 141 11.10 -8.87 9.51
CA THR A 141 11.85 -7.83 8.78
C THR A 141 11.15 -6.47 8.74
N ILE A 142 9.90 -6.38 9.20
CA ILE A 142 9.12 -5.13 9.24
C ILE A 142 9.09 -4.61 10.69
N PRO A 143 9.73 -3.46 11.00
CA PRO A 143 9.64 -2.86 12.32
C PRO A 143 8.20 -2.46 12.64
N GLY A 144 7.59 -3.08 13.65
CA GLY A 144 6.18 -2.90 14.03
C GLY A 144 5.43 -4.21 13.95
N GLN A 145 5.48 -4.96 15.06
CA GLN A 145 5.03 -6.36 15.15
C GLN A 145 3.61 -6.57 14.64
N VAL A 146 3.43 -7.56 13.75
CA VAL A 146 2.13 -8.21 13.53
C VAL A 146 1.91 -9.13 14.73
N THR A 147 1.30 -8.62 15.80
CA THR A 147 0.84 -9.46 16.90
C THR A 147 -0.60 -9.85 16.63
N ALA A 148 -0.85 -11.09 16.20
CA ALA A 148 -2.22 -11.57 16.14
C ALA A 148 -2.30 -13.02 16.63
N SER A 149 -3.02 -13.21 17.73
CA SER A 149 -3.37 -14.51 18.32
C SER A 149 -4.26 -15.38 17.42
N ASN A 150 -4.56 -14.92 16.20
CA ASN A 150 -5.06 -15.63 15.02
C ASN A 150 -4.52 -14.81 13.84
N GLY A 151 -3.82 -15.41 12.87
CA GLY A 151 -3.10 -14.69 11.80
C GLY A 151 -3.91 -13.63 11.02
N PRO A 152 -3.27 -12.82 10.18
CA PRO A 152 -3.91 -11.75 9.42
C PRO A 152 -4.99 -12.31 8.51
N ASP A 153 -6.10 -11.58 8.43
CA ASP A 153 -7.08 -11.81 7.39
C ASP A 153 -6.53 -11.28 6.06
N PHE A 154 -6.27 -12.17 5.10
CA PHE A 154 -5.72 -11.80 3.80
C PHE A 154 -6.78 -11.25 2.84
N MET A 155 -8.07 -11.24 3.24
CA MET A 155 -9.17 -10.60 2.52
C MET A 155 -9.21 -10.96 1.02
N PRO A 156 -9.35 -12.25 0.66
CA PRO A 156 -9.47 -12.65 -0.74
C PRO A 156 -10.64 -11.96 -1.44
N ILE A 157 -10.52 -11.79 -2.75
CA ILE A 157 -11.56 -11.25 -3.63
C ILE A 157 -12.16 -12.40 -4.42
N LEU A 158 -13.32 -12.88 -3.99
CA LEU A 158 -14.03 -13.97 -4.66
C LEU A 158 -14.82 -13.49 -5.88
N ASP A 159 -15.40 -12.29 -5.76
CA ASP A 159 -16.12 -11.60 -6.81
C ASP A 159 -15.75 -10.13 -6.73
N LEU A 160 -15.23 -9.58 -7.83
CA LEU A 160 -14.68 -8.22 -7.86
C LEU A 160 -15.78 -7.17 -7.64
N GLU A 161 -16.95 -7.36 -8.24
CA GLU A 161 -18.04 -6.40 -8.13
C GLU A 161 -18.69 -6.43 -6.74
N GLN A 162 -18.79 -7.62 -6.14
CA GLN A 162 -19.28 -7.76 -4.78
C GLN A 162 -18.28 -7.19 -3.78
N SER A 163 -16.99 -7.44 -3.98
CA SER A 163 -15.93 -6.89 -3.14
C SER A 163 -15.95 -5.37 -3.08
N ILE A 164 -16.15 -4.69 -4.22
CA ILE A 164 -16.29 -3.23 -4.21
C ILE A 164 -17.61 -2.77 -3.57
N ARG A 165 -18.71 -3.51 -3.71
CA ARG A 165 -19.97 -3.22 -3.00
C ARG A 165 -19.82 -3.37 -1.48
N ASP A 166 -19.13 -4.40 -1.04
CA ASP A 166 -18.88 -4.68 0.39
C ASP A 166 -17.98 -3.60 1.01
N ASP A 167 -17.00 -3.08 0.26
CA ASP A 167 -16.13 -2.00 0.72
C ASP A 167 -16.82 -0.61 0.68
N LEU A 168 -17.96 -0.48 -0.02
CA LEU A 168 -18.79 0.74 -0.04
C LEU A 168 -19.86 0.79 1.07
N ALA A 169 -20.21 -0.36 1.66
CA ALA A 169 -21.30 -0.51 2.63
C ALA A 169 -20.87 -0.18 4.07
#